data_AF-A0A257ZFS8-F1
#
_entry.id   AF-A0A257ZFS8-F1
#
_cell.length_a   1.000
_cell.length_b   1.000
_cell.length_c   1.000
_cell.angle_alpha   90.00
_cell.angle_beta   90.00
_cell.angle_gamma   90.00
#
_symmetry.space_group_name_H-M   'P 1'
#
loop_
_entity.id
_entity.type
_entity.pdbx_description
1 polymer ?
#
loop_
_entity_poly.entity_id
_entity_poly.type
_entity_poly.pdbx_seq_one_letter_code
_entity_poly.pdbx_strand_id
1 'polypeptide(L)'
;EGSLWQHFSIRRHTLLLFGGDEDNAQVRNAANGLGETVDVRTLGIDSRAAERYGVNGSGWVLVRPDQFIAARGGPDDVAAFDAYARLALEPAV
;
A
#
# COMPACT_ATOMS: atom_id res chain seq x y z
N GLU A 1 -20.84 5.60 3.62
CA GLU A 1 -20.05 5.29 2.42
C GLU A 1 -19.01 6.38 2.23
N GLY A 2 -17.75 6.10 2.59
CA GLY A 2 -16.63 7.02 2.41
C GLY A 2 -15.87 6.64 1.15
N SER A 3 -15.45 7.63 0.37
CA SER A 3 -14.66 7.37 -0.82
C SER A 3 -13.19 7.18 -0.45
N LEU A 4 -12.54 6.12 -0.96
CA LEU A 4 -11.11 5.85 -0.75
C LEU A 4 -10.21 6.99 -1.23
N TRP A 5 -10.72 7.88 -2.08
CA TRP A 5 -10.06 9.11 -2.53
C TRP A 5 -9.57 10.01 -1.38
N GLN A 6 -10.20 9.94 -0.20
CA GLN A 6 -9.77 10.73 0.97
C GLN A 6 -8.45 10.25 1.59
N HIS A 7 -7.97 9.06 1.22
CA HIS A 7 -6.74 8.48 1.77
C HIS A 7 -5.50 8.74 0.91
N PHE A 8 -5.67 9.27 -0.30
CA PHE A 8 -4.55 9.55 -1.19
C PHE A 8 -3.98 10.94 -0.94
N SER A 9 -2.66 11.00 -0.73
CA SER A 9 -1.93 12.26 -0.66
C SER A 9 -1.35 12.60 -2.04
N ILE A 10 -1.53 13.84 -2.46
CA ILE A 10 -0.97 14.35 -3.73
C ILE A 10 0.57 14.50 -3.63
N ARG A 11 1.15 14.37 -2.43
CA ARG A 11 2.59 14.58 -2.17
C ARG A 11 3.33 13.35 -1.64
N ARG A 12 2.62 12.31 -1.23
CA ARG A 12 3.21 11.12 -0.58
C ARG A 12 2.68 9.87 -1.24
N HIS A 13 3.48 8.82 -1.24
CA HIS A 13 2.98 7.50 -1.61
C HIS A 13 1.98 7.05 -0.54
N THR A 14 0.98 6.27 -0.94
CA THR A 14 0.01 5.69 -0.02
C THR A 14 0.10 4.18 -0.10
N LEU A 15 0.35 3.53 1.03
CA LEU A 15 0.27 2.07 1.15
C LEU A 15 -1.08 1.70 1.74
N LEU A 16 -1.91 1.04 0.94
CA LEU A 16 -3.17 0.45 1.38
C LEU A 16 -2.92 -0.98 1.84
N LEU A 17 -3.36 -1.32 3.05
CA LEU A 17 -3.32 -2.67 3.61
C LEU A 17 -4.75 -3.21 3.71
N PHE A 18 -4.99 -4.36 3.08
CA PHE A 18 -6.24 -5.11 3.11
C PHE A 18 -6.07 -6.34 4.01
N GLY A 19 -7.09 -6.64 4.82
CA GLY A 19 -7.04 -7.69 5.83
C GLY A 19 -6.83 -7.17 7.25
N GLY A 20 -6.55 -8.09 8.18
CA GLY A 20 -6.32 -7.77 9.59
C GLY A 20 -4.98 -7.07 9.81
N ASP A 21 -4.82 -6.46 10.99
CA ASP A 21 -3.56 -5.81 11.33
C ASP A 21 -2.40 -6.81 11.39
N GLU A 22 -2.64 -8.03 11.88
CA GLU A 22 -1.62 -9.08 11.97
C GLU A 22 -1.21 -9.62 10.60
N ASP A 23 -2.15 -9.73 9.65
CA ASP A 23 -1.89 -10.29 8.31
C ASP A 23 -0.80 -9.51 7.57
N ASN A 24 -0.77 -8.19 7.72
CA ASN A 24 0.17 -7.32 7.00
C ASN A 24 1.30 -6.79 7.88
N ALA A 25 1.57 -7.40 9.03
CA ALA A 25 2.52 -6.88 10.02
C ALA A 25 3.91 -6.64 9.42
N GLN A 26 4.40 -7.55 8.56
CA GLN A 26 5.71 -7.43 7.93
C GLN A 26 5.78 -6.22 6.98
N VAL A 27 4.81 -6.09 6.08
CA VAL A 27 4.75 -4.98 5.10
C VAL A 27 4.53 -3.65 5.80
N ARG A 28 3.68 -3.61 6.85
CA ARG A 28 3.50 -2.40 7.67
C ARG A 28 4.81 -1.97 8.32
N ASN A 29 5.55 -2.91 8.91
CA ASN A 29 6.83 -2.59 9.55
C ASN A 29 7.87 -2.08 8.55
N ALA A 30 7.95 -2.68 7.36
CA ALA A 30 8.82 -2.19 6.29
C ALA A 30 8.44 -0.76 5.87
N ALA A 31 7.15 -0.49 5.67
CA ALA A 31 6.66 0.83 5.30
C ALA A 31 6.89 1.91 6.37
N ASN A 32 6.71 1.56 7.65
CA ASN A 32 7.02 2.46 8.76
C ASN A 32 8.50 2.86 8.80
N GLY A 33 9.40 1.98 8.32
CA GLY A 33 10.83 2.28 8.17
C GLY A 33 11.13 3.37 7.12
N LEU A 34 10.19 3.67 6.22
CA LEU A 34 10.32 4.69 5.17
C LEU A 34 9.87 6.10 5.65
N GLY A 35 9.41 6.20 6.90
CA GLY A 35 9.04 7.47 7.53
C GLY A 35 7.92 8.21 6.80
N GLU A 36 8.07 9.54 6.67
CA GLU A 36 7.01 10.41 6.12
C GLU A 36 6.81 10.30 4.60
N THR A 37 7.60 9.49 3.90
CA THR A 37 7.51 9.33 2.45
C THR A 37 6.30 8.46 2.03
N VAL A 38 5.86 7.57 2.92
CA VAL A 38 4.74 6.64 2.69
C VAL A 38 3.69 6.83 3.79
N ASP A 39 2.44 7.11 3.39
CA ASP A 39 1.29 7.10 4.29
C ASP A 39 0.66 5.71 4.30
N VAL A 40 0.61 5.07 5.48
CA VAL A 40 0.11 3.70 5.64
C VAL A 40 -1.35 3.72 6.10
N ARG A 41 -2.22 3.01 5.36
CA ARG A 41 -3.66 2.97 5.60
C ARG A 41 -4.18 1.54 5.63
N THR A 42 -4.60 1.08 6.80
CA THR A 42 -5.34 -0.18 6.94
C THR A 42 -6.81 0.05 6.58
N LEU A 43 -7.30 -0.65 5.56
CA LEU A 43 -8.69 -0.59 5.11
C LEU A 43 -9.56 -1.73 5.68
N GLY A 44 -8.95 -2.66 6.42
CA GLY A 44 -9.64 -3.79 7.02
C GLY A 44 -10.02 -4.87 6.00
N ILE A 45 -11.00 -5.70 6.34
CA ILE A 45 -11.36 -6.93 5.61
C ILE A 45 -12.40 -6.66 4.50
N ASP A 46 -12.52 -5.43 3.98
CA ASP A 46 -13.45 -5.13 2.90
C ASP A 46 -12.95 -5.76 1.58
N SER A 47 -13.46 -6.96 1.30
CA SER A 47 -13.10 -7.75 0.13
C SER A 47 -13.45 -7.06 -1.19
N ARG A 48 -14.51 -6.25 -1.24
CA ARG A 48 -14.90 -5.53 -2.47
C ARG A 48 -13.91 -4.44 -2.82
N ALA A 49 -13.35 -3.78 -1.81
CA ALA A 49 -12.28 -2.81 -2.03
C ALA A 49 -11.01 -3.52 -2.53
N ALA A 50 -10.61 -4.61 -1.89
CA ALA A 50 -9.43 -5.40 -2.29
C ALA A 50 -9.52 -5.91 -3.74
N GLU A 51 -10.68 -6.46 -4.13
CA GLU A 51 -10.93 -6.97 -5.48
C GLU A 51 -10.80 -5.88 -6.56
N ARG A 52 -11.23 -4.64 -6.28
CA ARG A 52 -11.07 -3.51 -7.22
C ARG A 52 -9.61 -3.18 -7.50
N TYR A 53 -8.73 -3.44 -6.54
CA TYR A 53 -7.28 -3.30 -6.71
C TYR A 53 -6.62 -4.61 -7.15
N GLY A 54 -7.40 -5.67 -7.43
CA GLY A 54 -6.95 -6.99 -7.84
C GLY A 54 -6.13 -7.72 -6.77
N VAL A 55 -6.47 -7.49 -5.50
CA VAL A 55 -5.99 -8.25 -4.34
C VAL A 55 -7.08 -9.22 -3.93
N ASN A 56 -6.73 -10.50 -3.73
CA ASN A 56 -7.67 -11.53 -3.29
C ASN A 56 -7.46 -11.82 -1.79
N GLY A 57 -8.32 -11.26 -0.94
CA GLY A 57 -8.20 -11.39 0.52
C GLY A 57 -7.25 -10.37 1.13
N SER A 58 -6.37 -10.82 2.03
CA SER A 58 -5.36 -9.96 2.66
C SER A 58 -4.23 -9.63 1.68
N GLY A 59 -3.64 -8.44 1.82
CA GLY A 59 -2.53 -8.00 0.97
C GLY A 59 -2.38 -6.49 0.95
N TRP A 60 -1.58 -5.98 0.03
CA TRP A 60 -1.21 -4.58 0.01
C TRP A 60 -1.17 -3.99 -1.40
N VAL A 61 -1.34 -2.67 -1.47
CA VAL A 61 -1.25 -1.88 -2.70
C VAL A 61 -0.48 -0.60 -2.41
N LEU A 62 0.58 -0.36 -3.18
CA LEU A 62 1.33 0.89 -3.15
C LEU A 62 0.82 1.81 -4.25
N VAL A 63 0.36 2.99 -3.87
CA VAL A 63 -0.16 4.03 -4.75
C VAL A 63 0.80 5.22 -4.75
N ARG A 64 1.12 5.72 -5.95
CA ARG A 64 1.99 6.88 -6.18
C ARG A 64 1.23 8.19 -5.93
N PRO A 65 1.95 9.31 -5.70
CA PRO A 65 1.32 10.63 -5.54
C PRO A 65 0.46 11.08 -6.74
N ASP A 66 0.76 10.57 -7.95
CA ASP A 66 -0.01 10.79 -9.17
C ASP A 66 -1.24 9.87 -9.31
N GLN A 67 -1.60 9.15 -8.24
CA GLN A 67 -2.76 8.26 -8.12
C GLN A 67 -2.71 6.99 -8.99
N PHE A 68 -1.53 6.64 -9.51
CA PHE A 68 -1.31 5.35 -10.17
C PHE A 68 -0.84 4.29 -9.17
N ILE A 69 -1.27 3.05 -9.38
CA ILE A 69 -0.75 1.89 -8.64
C ILE A 69 0.71 1.66 -9.07
N ALA A 70 1.65 1.78 -8.15
CA ALA A 70 3.04 1.36 -8.37
C ALA A 70 3.18 -0.16 -8.33
N ALA A 71 2.58 -0.78 -7.31
CA ALA A 71 2.72 -2.19 -7.04
C ALA A 71 1.60 -2.72 -6.14
N ARG A 72 1.46 -4.05 -6.11
CA ARG A 72 0.56 -4.78 -5.21
C ARG A 72 1.12 -6.17 -4.95
N GLY A 73 0.75 -6.77 -3.83
CA GLY A 73 1.20 -8.11 -3.45
C GLY A 73 0.37 -8.72 -2.32
N GLY A 74 0.64 -9.98 -2.03
CA GLY A 74 0.10 -10.67 -0.87
C GLY A 74 0.73 -10.22 0.45
N PRO A 75 0.19 -10.67 1.60
CA PRO A 75 0.62 -10.24 2.92
C PRO A 75 2.09 -10.57 3.23
N ASP A 76 2.59 -11.67 2.66
CA ASP A 76 3.95 -12.18 2.87
C ASP A 76 4.96 -11.66 1.83
N ASP A 77 4.53 -10.89 0.83
CA ASP A 77 5.38 -10.42 -0.28
C ASP A 77 6.23 -9.19 0.10
N VAL A 78 6.87 -9.20 1.27
CA VAL A 78 7.63 -8.04 1.79
C VAL A 78 8.82 -7.69 0.90
N ALA A 79 9.48 -8.70 0.33
CA ALA A 79 10.62 -8.49 -0.56
C ALA A 79 10.22 -7.78 -1.85
N ALA A 80 9.02 -8.08 -2.37
CA ALA A 80 8.46 -7.37 -3.51
C ALA A 80 8.12 -5.93 -3.14
N PHE A 81 7.53 -5.70 -1.96
CA PHE A 81 7.29 -4.35 -1.44
C PHE A 81 8.59 -3.54 -1.37
N ASP A 82 9.66 -4.08 -0.76
CA ASP A 82 10.94 -3.37 -0.64
C ASP A 82 11.55 -3.02 -2.00
N ALA A 83 11.50 -3.94 -2.96
CA ALA A 83 11.99 -3.71 -4.31
C ALA A 83 11.23 -2.56 -4.99
N TYR A 84 9.90 -2.56 -4.90
CA TYR A 84 9.08 -1.51 -5.50
C TYR A 84 9.16 -0.19 -4.75
N ALA A 85 9.24 -0.22 -3.42
CA ALA A 85 9.42 0.98 -2.62
C ALA A 85 10.73 1.69 -2.99
N ARG A 86 11.83 0.95 -3.19
CA ARG A 86 13.07 1.56 -3.71
C ARG A 86 12.84 2.23 -5.06
N LEU A 87 12.27 1.50 -6.03
CA LEU A 87 12.03 2.05 -7.38
C LEU A 87 11.04 3.22 -7.42
N ALA A 88 10.01 3.21 -6.57
CA ALA A 88 8.96 4.24 -6.56
C ALA A 88 9.35 5.48 -5.76
N LEU A 89 10.22 5.33 -4.76
CA LEU A 89 10.69 6.42 -3.91
C LEU A 89 11.98 7.07 -4.44
N GLU A 90 12.73 6.39 -5.30
CA GLU A 90 13.82 7.02 -6.02
C GLU A 90 13.27 8.02 -7.05
N PRO A 91 13.75 9.27 -7.07
CA PRO A 91 13.33 10.24 -8.08
C PRO A 91 13.72 9.70 -9.47
N ALA A 92 12.77 9.69 -10.40
CA ALA A 92 13.07 9.44 -11.80
C ALA A 92 14.10 10.48 -12.26
N VAL A 93 15.27 9.99 -12.68
CA VAL A 93 16.39 10.81 -13.18
C VAL A 93 16.05 11.41 -14.54
#